data_AF-A0A5K1AUW1-F1
#
_entry.id   AF-A0A5K1AUW1-F1
#
_cell.length_a   1.000
_cell.length_b   1.000
_cell.length_c   1.000
_cell.angle_alpha   90.00
_cell.angle_beta   90.00
_cell.angle_gamma   90.00
#
_symmetry.space_group_name_H-M   'P 1'
#
loop_
_entity.id
_entity.type
_entity.pdbx_description
1 polymer ?
#
loop_
_entity_poly.entity_id
_entity_poly.type
_entity_poly.pdbx_seq_one_letter_code
_entity_poly.pdbx_strand_id
1 'polypeptide(L)' 'MGDVIVASLVIVSLLVSLVDAHALSVDYYAKTCPDVDAIVAKVVKKAAMGDSTVPSALLRMHFHDCFIR' A
#
# COMPACT_ATOMS: atom_id res chain seq x y z
N MET A 1 24.24 -35.81 -12.16
CA MET A 1 23.97 -34.51 -12.83
C MET A 1 22.53 -34.08 -12.64
N GLY A 2 21.54 -34.96 -12.87
CA GLY A 2 20.12 -34.68 -12.60
C GLY A 2 19.82 -34.30 -11.16
N ASP A 3 20.40 -34.99 -10.16
CA ASP A 3 20.14 -34.70 -8.74
C ASP A 3 20.60 -33.30 -8.32
N VAL A 4 21.73 -32.84 -8.88
CA VAL A 4 22.27 -31.50 -8.62
C VAL A 4 21.38 -30.42 -9.23
N ILE A 5 20.79 -30.70 -10.40
CA ILE A 5 19.85 -29.79 -11.07
C ILE A 5 18.55 -29.70 -10.28
N VAL A 6 18.02 -30.84 -9.81
CA VAL A 6 16.81 -30.89 -8.97
C VAL A 6 17.03 -30.15 -7.66
N ALA A 7 18.15 -30.38 -6.98
CA ALA A 7 18.51 -29.68 -5.75
C ALA A 7 18.60 -28.15 -5.98
N SER A 8 19.23 -27.74 -7.07
CA SER A 8 19.34 -26.32 -7.45
C SER A 8 17.96 -25.70 -7.72
N LEU A 9 17.06 -26.41 -8.40
CA LEU A 9 15.70 -25.94 -8.67
C LEU A 9 14.88 -25.77 -7.40
N VAL A 10 14.95 -26.73 -6.47
CA VAL A 10 14.25 -26.67 -5.18
C VAL A 10 14.75 -25.49 -4.35
N ILE A 11 16.06 -25.24 -4.33
CA ILE A 11 16.67 -24.10 -3.63
C ILE A 11 16.16 -22.78 -4.24
N VAL A 12 16.15 -22.65 -5.57
CA VAL A 12 15.66 -21.44 -6.24
C VAL A 12 14.17 -21.20 -5.93
N SER A 13 13.32 -22.22 -6.00
CA SER A 13 11.90 -22.09 -5.67
C SER A 13 11.66 -21.66 -4.20
N LEU A 14 12.45 -22.18 -3.27
CA LEU A 14 12.40 -21.77 -1.86
C LEU A 14 12.82 -20.31 -1.69
N LEU A 15 13.90 -19.88 -2.37
CA LEU A 15 14.38 -18.51 -2.34
C LEU A 15 13.36 -17.51 -2.91
N VAL A 16 12.67 -17.86 -4.00
CA VAL A 16 11.62 -17.01 -4.59
C VAL A 16 10.45 -16.82 -3.63
N SER A 17 10.09 -17.85 -2.85
CA SER A 17 8.98 -17.80 -1.88
C SER A 17 9.28 -16.89 -0.67
N LEU A 18 10.56 -16.59 -0.42
CA LEU A 18 11.02 -15.69 0.64
C LEU A 18 11.02 -14.21 0.20
N VAL A 19 10.83 -13.94 -1.10
CA VAL A 19 10.76 -12.58 -1.62
C VAL A 19 9.35 -12.06 -1.40
N ASP A 20 9.16 -11.31 -0.32
CA ASP A 20 7.92 -10.56 -0.10
C ASP A 20 7.89 -9.36 -1.07
N ALA A 21 6.97 -9.40 -2.02
CA ALA A 21 6.80 -8.37 -3.04
C ALA A 21 5.78 -7.29 -2.62
N HIS A 22 5.48 -7.13 -1.33
CA HIS A 22 4.50 -6.14 -0.88
C HIS A 22 5.18 -4.80 -0.61
N ALA A 23 5.32 -3.98 -1.67
CA ALA A 23 5.77 -2.59 -1.53
C ALA A 23 4.81 -1.72 -0.69
N LEU A 24 3.60 -2.22 -0.43
CA LEU A 24 2.58 -1.56 0.39
C LEU A 24 1.95 -2.57 1.36
N SER A 25 1.63 -2.12 2.57
CA SER A 25 0.91 -2.90 3.57
C SER A 25 -0.20 -2.05 4.18
N VAL A 26 -1.35 -2.67 4.48
CA VAL A 26 -2.48 -2.00 5.14
C VAL A 26 -2.09 -1.54 6.55
N ASP A 27 -1.24 -2.31 7.23
CA ASP A 27 -0.79 -2.03 8.60
C ASP A 27 0.53 -1.25 8.65
N TYR A 28 0.92 -0.57 7.55
CA TYR A 28 2.21 0.12 7.46
C TYR A 28 2.47 1.09 8.63
N TYR A 29 1.42 1.78 9.10
CA TYR A 29 1.50 2.73 10.22
C TYR A 29 1.15 2.15 11.59
N ALA A 30 0.83 0.85 11.71
CA ALA A 30 0.31 0.28 12.95
C ALA A 30 1.21 0.49 14.18
N LYS A 31 2.54 0.63 13.98
CA LYS A 31 3.50 0.86 15.08
C LYS A 31 3.88 2.33 15.29
N THR A 32 3.80 3.14 14.25
CA THR A 32 4.30 4.53 14.26
C THR A 32 3.17 5.54 14.43
N CYS A 33 2.00 5.27 13.86
CA CYS A 33 0.79 6.08 13.97
C CYS A 33 -0.45 5.18 13.85
N PRO A 34 -0.82 4.45 14.91
CA PRO A 34 -1.92 3.48 14.88
C PRO A 34 -3.28 4.12 14.56
N ASP A 35 -3.44 5.41 14.87
CA ASP A 35 -4.70 6.14 14.66
C ASP A 35 -4.75 6.92 13.32
N VAL A 36 -3.81 6.67 12.40
CA VAL A 36 -3.68 7.47 11.17
C VAL A 36 -4.99 7.55 10.36
N ASP A 37 -5.67 6.41 10.17
CA ASP A 37 -6.91 6.36 9.42
C ASP A 37 -8.03 7.15 10.12
N ALA A 38 -8.12 7.05 11.44
CA ALA A 38 -9.10 7.79 12.24
C ALA A 38 -8.83 9.30 12.20
N ILE A 39 -7.57 9.72 12.26
CA ILE A 39 -7.16 11.13 12.18
C ILE A 39 -7.51 11.69 10.80
N VAL A 40 -7.11 11.01 9.72
CA VAL A 40 -7.41 11.43 8.34
C VAL A 40 -8.92 11.51 8.12
N ALA A 41 -9.67 10.48 8.49
CA ALA A 41 -11.13 10.45 8.35
C ALA A 41 -11.81 11.60 9.10
N LYS A 42 -11.37 11.90 10.33
CA LYS A 42 -11.91 13.02 11.13
C LYS A 42 -11.69 14.36 10.45
N VAL A 43 -10.49 14.62 9.94
CA VAL A 43 -10.16 15.88 9.26
C VAL A 43 -10.92 16.02 7.96
N VAL A 44 -10.94 14.98 7.13
CA VAL A 44 -11.67 14.98 5.85
C VAL A 44 -13.17 15.18 6.08
N LYS A 45 -13.77 14.49 7.07
CA LYS A 45 -15.18 14.66 7.43
C LYS A 45 -15.48 16.09 7.89
N LYS A 46 -14.63 16.68 8.73
CA LYS A 46 -14.78 18.07 9.18
C LYS A 46 -14.72 19.04 8.00
N ALA A 47 -13.78 18.85 7.08
CA ALA A 47 -13.66 19.67 5.88
C ALA A 47 -14.89 19.52 4.96
N ALA A 48 -15.36 18.29 4.76
CA ALA A 48 -16.56 18.01 3.96
C ALA A 48 -17.85 18.64 4.53
N MET A 49 -17.94 18.80 5.85
CA MET A 49 -19.04 19.52 6.49
C MET A 49 -19.00 21.03 6.23
N GLY A 50 -17.81 21.60 6.04
CA GLY A 50 -17.64 23.01 5.69
C GLY A 50 -17.80 23.28 4.18
N ASP A 51 -17.41 22.31 3.36
CA ASP A 51 -17.53 22.36 1.90
C ASP A 51 -17.75 20.95 1.33
N SER A 52 -18.93 20.72 0.77
CA SER A 52 -19.33 19.44 0.21
C SER A 52 -18.51 19.01 -1.02
N THR A 53 -17.72 19.90 -1.62
CA THR A 53 -16.88 19.61 -2.77
C THR A 53 -15.51 19.01 -2.40
N VAL A 54 -15.11 19.08 -1.12
CA VAL A 54 -13.81 18.57 -0.66
C VAL A 54 -13.55 17.10 -1.00
N PRO A 55 -14.48 16.15 -0.78
CA PRO A 55 -14.23 14.74 -1.10
C PRO A 55 -13.97 14.50 -2.59
N SER A 56 -14.70 15.19 -3.47
CA SER A 56 -14.50 15.04 -4.92
C SER A 56 -13.20 15.69 -5.39
N ALA A 57 -12.81 16.81 -4.80
CA ALA A 57 -11.52 17.46 -5.07
C ALA A 57 -10.33 16.59 -4.63
N LEU A 58 -10.38 15.96 -3.45
CA LEU A 58 -9.32 15.06 -2.97
C LEU A 58 -9.17 13.82 -3.87
N LEU A 59 -10.27 13.22 -4.31
CA LEU A 59 -10.22 12.10 -5.25
C LEU A 59 -9.60 12.51 -6.59
N ARG A 60 -9.96 13.70 -7.10
CA ARG A 60 -9.37 14.24 -8.33
C ARG A 60 -7.87 14.50 -8.17
N MET A 61 -7.44 15.04 -7.03
CA MET A 61 -6.02 15.28 -6.74
C MET A 61 -5.23 13.97 -6.74
N HIS A 62 -5.72 12.95 -6.02
CA HIS A 62 -5.07 11.63 -5.98
C HIS A 62 -4.96 11.00 -7.37
N PHE A 63 -6.03 11.07 -8.17
CA PHE A 63 -6.00 10.60 -9.56
C PHE A 63 -4.97 11.39 -10.40
N HIS A 64 -4.95 12.71 -10.29
CA HIS A 64 -4.03 13.55 -11.04
C HIS A 64 -2.57 13.22 -10.73
N ASP A 65 -2.21 13.10 -9.45
CA ASP A 65 -0.84 12.76 -9.00
C ASP A 65 -0.39 11.38 -9.50
N CYS A 66 -1.30 10.41 -9.57
CA CYS A 66 -0.95 9.05 -9.98
C CYS A 66 -0.95 8.84 -11.50
N PHE A 67 -1.83 9.53 -12.24
CA PHE A 67 -2.09 9.23 -13.65
C PHE A 67 -1.58 10.30 -14.63
N ILE A 68 -1.34 11.53 -14.17
CA ILE A 68 -0.85 12.61 -15.02
C ILE A 68 0.57 12.95 -14.58
N ARG A 69 1.55 12.48 -15.35
CA ARG A 69 2.97 12.79 -15.18
C ARG A 69 3.48 13.69 -16.28
#